data_AF-A0A7K9EJ14-F1
#
_entry.id   AF-A0A7K9EJ14-F1
#
_cell.length_a   1.000
_cell.length_b   1.000
_cell.length_c   1.000
_cell.angle_alpha   90.00
_cell.angle_beta   90.00
_cell.angle_gamma   90.00
#
_symmetry.space_group_name_H-M   'P 1'
#
loop_
_entity.id
_entity.type
_entity.pdbx_description
1 polymer ?
#
loop_
_entity_poly.entity_id
_entity_poly.type
_entity_poly.pdbx_seq_one_letter_code
_entity_poly.pdbx_strand_id
1 'polypeptide(L)'
;RVDYERIEAVGPDRAASEWLLRCGALVRYQGSQKWQQDYNGLPTGALGKYKIEAINATDSCIMYRGFDYLDGLEHVTDIKLHKCIYIQDQCLQRLSQTKNLQKSLLRLQIISCGNVTDKGIIALHKLTNLEYLYLSDLPGIREKKTTADILQQALPKLELELDLE
;
A
#
# COMPACT_ATOMS: atom_id res chain seq x y z
N ARG A 1 -11.57 -11.08 4.97
CA ARG A 1 -12.79 -10.38 4.51
C ARG A 1 -12.88 -9.09 5.29
N VAL A 2 -13.31 -8.00 4.67
CA VAL A 2 -13.51 -6.73 5.37
C VAL A 2 -14.72 -6.84 6.30
N ASP A 3 -14.57 -6.32 7.51
CA ASP A 3 -15.58 -6.24 8.55
C ASP A 3 -16.00 -4.78 8.68
N TYR A 4 -17.11 -4.44 8.02
CA TYR A 4 -17.62 -3.07 7.96
C TYR A 4 -18.19 -2.61 9.31
N GLU A 5 -18.79 -3.53 10.07
CA GLU A 5 -19.25 -3.24 11.44
C GLU A 5 -18.06 -2.88 12.34
N ARG A 6 -16.91 -3.54 12.16
CA ARG A 6 -15.68 -3.17 12.85
C ARG A 6 -15.19 -1.79 12.44
N ILE A 7 -15.21 -1.45 11.15
CA ILE A 7 -14.83 -0.10 10.69
C ILE A 7 -15.71 0.97 11.33
N GLU A 8 -17.01 0.77 11.41
CA GLU A 8 -17.93 1.71 12.08
C GLU A 8 -17.64 1.83 13.59
N ALA A 9 -17.36 0.70 14.25
CA ALA A 9 -17.16 0.67 15.70
C ALA A 9 -15.84 1.29 16.16
N VAL A 10 -14.74 1.09 15.41
CA VAL A 10 -13.39 1.54 15.83
C VAL A 10 -12.72 2.54 14.91
N GLY A 11 -13.37 2.88 13.79
CA GLY A 11 -12.84 3.74 12.76
C GLY A 11 -11.91 3.01 11.79
N PRO A 12 -11.66 3.62 10.61
CA PRO A 12 -10.94 2.98 9.52
C PRO A 12 -9.46 2.69 9.85
N ASP A 13 -8.74 3.65 10.45
CA ASP A 13 -7.34 3.48 10.82
C ASP A 13 -7.13 2.29 11.77
N ARG A 14 -8.00 2.15 12.77
CA ARG A 14 -7.89 1.06 13.74
C ARG A 14 -8.24 -0.28 13.10
N ALA A 15 -9.32 -0.36 12.33
CA ALA A 15 -9.72 -1.58 11.63
C ALA A 15 -8.67 -2.04 10.61
N ALA A 16 -8.08 -1.10 9.86
CA ALA A 16 -6.98 -1.38 8.94
C ALA A 16 -5.71 -1.82 9.67
N SER A 17 -5.37 -1.19 10.80
CA SER A 17 -4.24 -1.64 11.64
C SER A 17 -4.44 -3.08 12.10
N GLU A 18 -5.64 -3.42 12.56
CA GLU A 18 -5.97 -4.79 12.99
C GLU A 18 -5.83 -5.80 11.85
N TRP A 19 -6.32 -5.47 10.65
CA TRP A 19 -6.16 -6.30 9.46
C TRP A 19 -4.69 -6.48 9.07
N LEU A 20 -3.94 -5.38 8.95
CA LEU A 20 -2.55 -5.39 8.53
C LEU A 20 -1.69 -6.23 9.47
N LEU A 21 -1.81 -6.03 10.79
CA LEU A 21 -1.03 -6.79 11.77
C LEU A 21 -1.40 -8.28 11.81
N ARG A 22 -2.69 -8.62 11.67
CA ARG A 22 -3.11 -10.04 11.54
C ARG A 22 -2.55 -10.70 10.29
N CYS A 23 -2.27 -9.93 9.24
CA CYS A 23 -1.65 -10.40 8.02
C CYS A 23 -0.11 -10.31 8.03
N GLY A 24 0.51 -10.01 9.18
CA GLY A 24 1.97 -9.91 9.32
C GLY A 24 2.58 -8.61 8.78
N ALA A 25 1.77 -7.61 8.45
CA ALA A 25 2.24 -6.28 8.10
C ALA A 25 2.36 -5.38 9.33
N LEU A 26 3.12 -4.30 9.19
CA LEU A 26 3.37 -3.30 10.20
C LEU A 26 2.73 -1.97 9.81
N VAL A 27 2.31 -1.19 10.81
CA VAL A 27 1.85 0.19 10.59
C VAL A 27 2.59 1.17 11.47
N ARG A 28 2.77 2.39 10.99
CA ARG A 28 3.29 3.52 11.77
C ARG A 28 2.28 4.65 11.72
N TYR A 29 2.03 5.27 12.87
CA TYR A 29 1.08 6.37 13.01
C TYR A 29 1.75 7.74 12.89
N GLN A 30 0.96 8.74 12.49
CA GLN A 30 1.41 10.13 12.43
C GLN A 30 2.00 10.60 13.76
N GLY A 31 3.13 11.31 13.67
CA GLY A 31 3.84 11.85 14.84
C GLY A 31 4.55 10.78 15.69
N SER A 32 4.60 9.52 15.24
CA SER A 32 5.29 8.43 15.91
C SER A 32 6.39 7.84 15.03
N GLN A 33 7.55 7.59 15.65
CA GLN A 33 8.65 6.82 15.03
C GLN A 33 8.48 5.31 15.25
N LYS A 34 7.57 4.89 16.15
CA LYS A 34 7.40 3.49 16.52
C LYS A 34 6.46 2.76 15.56
N TRP A 35 6.95 1.68 14.97
CA TRP A 35 6.15 0.70 14.23
C TRP A 35 5.33 -0.18 15.17
N GLN A 36 4.07 -0.39 14.80
CA GLN A 36 3.18 -1.35 15.43
C GLN A 36 3.34 -2.70 14.73
N GLN A 37 3.73 -3.71 15.50
CA GLN A 37 4.02 -5.06 15.02
C GLN A 37 3.32 -6.15 15.85
N ASP A 38 2.91 -5.81 17.07
CA ASP A 38 2.15 -6.71 17.94
C ASP A 38 0.68 -6.31 17.91
N TYR A 39 -0.16 -7.23 17.42
CA TYR A 39 -1.61 -7.05 17.35
C TYR A 39 -2.22 -6.75 18.73
N ASN A 40 -1.74 -7.44 19.78
CA ASN A 40 -2.25 -7.26 21.13
C ASN A 40 -1.74 -5.95 21.76
N GLY A 41 -0.64 -5.41 21.23
CA GLY A 41 -0.06 -4.14 21.62
C GLY A 41 -0.63 -2.92 20.89
N LEU A 42 -1.65 -3.08 20.03
CA LEU A 42 -2.26 -1.96 19.32
C LEU A 42 -2.83 -0.93 20.31
N PRO A 43 -2.47 0.36 20.16
CA PRO A 43 -2.76 1.35 21.19
C PRO A 43 -4.27 1.53 21.35
N THR A 44 -4.71 1.51 22.60
CA THR A 44 -6.06 1.90 22.99
C THR A 44 -6.08 3.42 23.24
N GLY A 45 -7.23 4.04 23.02
CA GLY A 45 -7.37 5.49 23.17
C GLY A 45 -8.64 6.01 22.53
N ALA A 46 -8.77 7.34 22.48
CA ALA A 46 -9.89 8.01 21.85
C ALA A 46 -10.05 7.56 20.38
N LEU A 47 -11.31 7.40 19.97
CA LEU A 47 -11.66 7.01 18.61
C LEU A 47 -11.02 7.96 17.59
N GLY A 48 -10.38 7.40 16.56
CA GLY A 48 -9.74 8.19 15.50
C GLY A 48 -8.46 8.93 15.88
N LYS A 49 -7.94 8.77 17.11
CA LYS A 49 -6.69 9.43 17.56
C LYS A 49 -5.46 9.04 16.73
N TYR A 50 -5.35 7.76 16.38
CA TYR A 50 -4.18 7.24 15.67
C TYR A 50 -4.48 7.13 14.19
N LYS A 51 -3.68 7.83 13.37
CA LYS A 51 -3.81 7.91 11.92
C LYS A 51 -2.65 7.18 11.25
N ILE A 52 -2.93 6.20 10.39
CA ILE A 52 -1.87 5.45 9.69
C ILE A 52 -1.17 6.40 8.73
N GLU A 53 0.15 6.52 8.88
CA GLU A 53 1.03 7.28 7.99
C GLU A 53 1.81 6.35 7.06
N ALA A 54 2.32 5.23 7.59
CA ALA A 54 3.11 4.28 6.81
C ALA A 54 2.69 2.84 7.04
N ILE A 55 2.74 2.05 5.97
CA ILE A 55 2.47 0.61 5.95
C ILE A 55 3.72 -0.11 5.45
N ASN A 56 4.17 -1.12 6.21
CA ASN A 56 5.24 -2.02 5.77
C ASN A 56 4.72 -3.45 5.80
N ALA A 57 4.35 -3.96 4.63
CA ALA A 57 3.96 -5.33 4.40
C ALA A 57 5.17 -6.11 3.86
N THR A 58 6.08 -6.51 4.76
CA THR A 58 7.17 -7.44 4.43
C THR A 58 6.76 -8.86 4.85
N ASP A 59 6.91 -9.84 3.96
CA ASP A 59 6.52 -11.24 4.20
C ASP A 59 5.04 -11.39 4.63
N SER A 60 4.20 -10.47 4.18
CA SER A 60 2.80 -10.37 4.58
C SER A 60 1.86 -11.18 3.68
N CYS A 61 0.79 -11.72 4.27
CA CYS A 61 -0.26 -12.44 3.54
C CYS A 61 -1.43 -11.55 3.07
N ILE A 62 -1.27 -10.23 3.01
CA ILE A 62 -2.29 -9.34 2.45
C ILE A 62 -2.59 -9.66 0.98
N MET A 63 -3.87 -9.54 0.62
CA MET A 63 -4.39 -9.85 -0.72
C MET A 63 -5.61 -8.99 -1.01
N TYR A 64 -6.06 -8.97 -2.26
CA TYR A 64 -7.17 -8.16 -2.79
C TYR A 64 -8.36 -7.99 -1.84
N ARG A 65 -8.84 -9.08 -1.22
CA ARG A 65 -10.04 -9.09 -0.34
C ARG A 65 -9.94 -8.23 0.92
N GLY A 66 -8.75 -7.75 1.28
CA GLY A 66 -8.55 -6.85 2.41
C GLY A 66 -8.40 -5.38 2.03
N PHE A 67 -8.24 -5.06 0.75
CA PHE A 67 -7.87 -3.71 0.32
C PHE A 67 -8.98 -2.68 0.56
N ASP A 68 -10.24 -3.09 0.75
CA ASP A 68 -11.31 -2.15 1.11
C ASP A 68 -11.10 -1.53 2.51
N TYR A 69 -10.27 -2.12 3.38
CA TYR A 69 -9.85 -1.45 4.63
C TYR A 69 -9.06 -0.15 4.39
N LEU A 70 -8.48 0.02 3.20
CA LEU A 70 -7.72 1.21 2.83
C LEU A 70 -8.62 2.41 2.47
N ASP A 71 -9.91 2.18 2.19
CA ASP A 71 -10.79 3.22 1.67
C ASP A 71 -10.95 4.40 2.62
N GLY A 72 -10.98 4.15 3.93
CA GLY A 72 -11.12 5.20 4.95
C GLY A 72 -9.81 5.82 5.42
N LEU A 73 -8.66 5.48 4.82
CA LEU A 73 -7.36 5.96 5.28
C LEU A 73 -6.95 7.25 4.55
N GLU A 74 -7.00 8.37 5.27
CA GLU A 74 -6.77 9.70 4.68
C GLU A 74 -5.32 10.19 4.72
N HIS A 75 -4.46 9.52 5.50
CA HIS A 75 -3.14 10.04 5.88
C HIS A 75 -1.96 9.15 5.50
N VAL A 76 -2.18 8.07 4.75
CA VAL A 76 -1.14 7.14 4.35
C VAL A 76 -0.26 7.78 3.28
N THR A 77 0.99 8.08 3.62
CA THR A 77 1.99 8.64 2.71
C THR A 77 2.95 7.59 2.15
N ASP A 78 3.05 6.45 2.82
CA ASP A 78 4.10 5.45 2.59
C ASP A 78 3.57 4.03 2.60
N ILE A 79 3.82 3.28 1.53
CA ILE A 79 3.51 1.85 1.45
C ILE A 79 4.72 1.08 0.94
N LYS A 80 5.13 0.05 1.67
CA LYS A 80 6.10 -0.95 1.23
C LYS A 80 5.44 -2.31 1.13
N LEU A 81 5.51 -2.92 -0.06
CA LEU A 81 5.11 -4.29 -0.34
C LEU A 81 6.38 -5.08 -0.67
N HIS A 82 6.78 -6.00 0.20
CA HIS A 82 8.02 -6.75 0.04
C HIS A 82 7.76 -8.24 0.31
N LYS A 83 8.05 -9.10 -0.66
CA LYS A 83 7.78 -10.56 -0.56
C LYS A 83 6.32 -10.89 -0.25
N CYS A 84 5.38 -10.07 -0.73
CA CYS A 84 3.95 -10.34 -0.58
C CYS A 84 3.46 -11.27 -1.71
N ILE A 85 3.55 -12.57 -1.50
CA ILE A 85 3.26 -13.59 -2.54
C ILE A 85 1.82 -13.54 -3.08
N TYR A 86 0.86 -13.00 -2.32
CA TYR A 86 -0.55 -12.90 -2.72
C TYR A 86 -0.92 -11.57 -3.38
N ILE A 87 0.02 -10.63 -3.50
CA ILE A 87 -0.18 -9.38 -4.24
C ILE A 87 -0.10 -9.66 -5.74
N GLN A 88 -1.10 -9.19 -6.47
CA GLN A 88 -1.26 -9.34 -7.91
C GLN A 88 -1.71 -8.01 -8.51
N ASP A 89 -1.80 -7.94 -9.85
CA ASP A 89 -2.23 -6.72 -10.57
C ASP A 89 -3.54 -6.14 -10.06
N GLN A 90 -4.52 -6.99 -9.73
CA GLN A 90 -5.82 -6.56 -9.19
C GLN A 90 -5.67 -5.81 -7.86
N CYS A 91 -4.68 -6.17 -7.04
CA CYS A 91 -4.42 -5.48 -5.78
C CYS A 91 -3.91 -4.05 -6.05
N LEU A 92 -2.98 -3.90 -7.00
CA LEU A 92 -2.44 -2.59 -7.39
C LEU A 92 -3.49 -1.71 -8.07
N GLN A 93 -4.34 -2.31 -8.92
CA GLN A 93 -5.48 -1.62 -9.52
C GLN A 93 -6.48 -1.13 -8.45
N ARG A 94 -6.78 -1.96 -7.44
CA ARG A 94 -7.67 -1.57 -6.34
C ARG A 94 -7.08 -0.46 -5.48
N LEU A 95 -5.77 -0.56 -5.19
CA LEU A 95 -5.02 0.46 -4.47
C LEU A 95 -5.09 1.79 -5.23
N SER A 96 -4.84 1.78 -6.54
CA SER A 96 -4.88 3.00 -7.36
C SER A 96 -6.27 3.59 -7.54
N GLN A 97 -7.34 2.81 -7.37
CA GLN A 97 -8.73 3.28 -7.36
C GLN A 97 -9.15 3.90 -6.02
N THR A 98 -8.36 3.74 -4.96
CA THR A 98 -8.68 4.24 -3.62
C THR A 98 -8.51 5.75 -3.57
N LYS A 99 -9.62 6.50 -3.60
CA LYS A 99 -9.64 7.97 -3.70
C LYS A 99 -8.80 8.68 -2.65
N ASN A 100 -8.76 8.14 -1.42
CA ASN A 100 -7.98 8.74 -0.35
C ASN A 100 -6.48 8.55 -0.60
N LEU A 101 -6.04 7.36 -1.02
CA LEU A 101 -4.65 7.10 -1.39
C LEU A 101 -4.20 7.91 -2.61
N GLN A 102 -5.08 8.18 -3.58
CA GLN A 102 -4.74 9.08 -4.70
C GLN A 102 -4.34 10.49 -4.21
N LYS A 103 -4.88 10.92 -3.06
CA LYS A 103 -4.59 12.23 -2.47
C LYS A 103 -3.43 12.21 -1.49
N SER A 104 -3.19 11.10 -0.79
CA SER A 104 -2.25 11.05 0.33
C SER A 104 -0.96 10.29 0.05
N LEU A 105 -0.96 9.29 -0.84
CA LEU A 105 0.18 8.41 -1.03
C LEU A 105 1.30 9.10 -1.82
N LEU A 106 2.48 9.17 -1.22
CA LEU A 106 3.66 9.84 -1.79
C LEU A 106 4.73 8.83 -2.22
N ARG A 107 4.89 7.74 -1.47
CA ARG A 107 5.98 6.77 -1.68
C ARG A 107 5.45 5.33 -1.68
N LEU A 108 5.77 4.60 -2.74
CA LEU A 108 5.40 3.21 -2.91
C LEU A 108 6.63 2.36 -3.29
N GLN A 109 6.81 1.25 -2.60
CA GLN A 109 7.86 0.27 -2.91
C GLN A 109 7.21 -1.09 -3.16
N ILE A 110 7.59 -1.76 -4.26
CA ILE A 110 7.11 -3.09 -4.62
C ILE A 110 8.32 -3.96 -4.94
N ILE A 111 8.59 -4.92 -4.06
CA ILE A 111 9.83 -5.71 -4.05
C ILE A 111 9.50 -7.19 -3.94
N SER A 112 10.04 -8.03 -4.83
CA SER A 112 9.86 -9.50 -4.78
C SER A 112 8.38 -9.95 -4.73
N CYS A 113 7.49 -9.21 -5.40
CA CYS A 113 6.07 -9.54 -5.51
C CYS A 113 5.81 -10.26 -6.84
N GLY A 114 6.14 -11.56 -6.90
CA GLY A 114 6.26 -12.33 -8.15
C GLY A 114 5.02 -12.45 -9.05
N ASN A 115 3.82 -12.11 -8.56
CA ASN A 115 2.59 -12.13 -9.36
C ASN A 115 2.20 -10.74 -9.93
N VAL A 116 3.04 -9.72 -9.73
CA VAL A 116 2.85 -8.38 -10.29
C VAL A 116 3.44 -8.32 -11.70
N THR A 117 2.66 -7.79 -12.64
CA THR A 117 3.05 -7.60 -14.04
C THR A 117 2.98 -6.13 -14.44
N ASP A 118 3.39 -5.85 -15.69
CA ASP A 118 3.31 -4.50 -16.29
C ASP A 118 1.92 -3.87 -16.11
N LYS A 119 0.84 -4.67 -16.18
CA LYS A 119 -0.54 -4.20 -16.02
C LYS A 119 -0.81 -3.63 -14.62
N GLY A 120 -0.32 -4.31 -13.58
CA GLY A 120 -0.48 -3.86 -12.20
C GLY A 120 0.28 -2.57 -11.94
N ILE A 121 1.49 -2.46 -12.47
CA ILE A 121 2.33 -1.27 -12.35
C ILE A 121 1.72 -0.09 -13.10
N ILE A 122 1.30 -0.26 -14.35
CA ILE A 122 0.65 0.79 -15.14
C ILE A 122 -0.61 1.31 -14.43
N ALA A 123 -1.37 0.45 -13.75
CA ALA A 123 -2.58 0.86 -13.02
C ALA A 123 -2.31 1.91 -11.93
N LEU A 124 -1.07 2.04 -11.44
CA LEU A 124 -0.66 3.03 -10.44
C LEU A 124 -0.71 4.47 -10.94
N HIS A 125 -0.87 4.70 -12.25
CA HIS A 125 -0.96 6.03 -12.86
C HIS A 125 -2.04 6.97 -12.26
N LYS A 126 -3.01 6.41 -11.53
CA LYS A 126 -4.07 7.16 -10.85
C LYS A 126 -3.63 7.79 -9.51
N LEU A 127 -2.49 7.37 -8.97
CA LEU A 127 -1.91 7.92 -7.76
C LEU A 127 -1.18 9.22 -8.11
N THR A 128 -1.93 10.27 -8.41
CA THR A 128 -1.42 11.51 -9.00
C THR A 128 -0.45 12.28 -8.11
N ASN A 129 -0.47 12.02 -6.80
CA ASN A 129 0.45 12.62 -5.82
C ASN A 129 1.65 11.71 -5.50
N LEU A 130 1.79 10.57 -6.18
CA LEU A 130 2.94 9.68 -5.97
C LEU A 130 4.22 10.38 -6.47
N GLU A 131 5.16 10.57 -5.55
CA GLU A 131 6.43 11.24 -5.78
C GLU A 131 7.55 10.23 -6.02
N TYR A 132 7.48 9.05 -5.40
CA TYR A 132 8.51 8.02 -5.49
C TYR A 132 7.91 6.62 -5.68
N LEU A 133 8.40 5.91 -6.68
CA LEU A 133 8.09 4.51 -6.94
C LEU A 133 9.38 3.70 -7.10
N TYR A 134 9.56 2.69 -6.25
CA TYR A 134 10.65 1.73 -6.36
C TYR A 134 10.13 0.35 -6.72
N LEU A 135 10.67 -0.23 -7.79
CA LEU A 135 10.33 -1.56 -8.29
C LEU A 135 11.60 -2.42 -8.31
N SER A 136 11.59 -3.55 -7.60
CA SER A 136 12.74 -4.46 -7.54
C SER A 136 12.30 -5.91 -7.55
N ASP A 137 13.06 -6.77 -8.25
CA ASP A 137 12.83 -8.22 -8.29
C ASP A 137 11.36 -8.58 -8.64
N LEU A 138 10.87 -8.07 -9.77
CA LEU A 138 9.52 -8.33 -10.26
C LEU A 138 9.57 -9.13 -11.58
N PRO A 139 9.64 -10.47 -11.54
CA PRO A 139 9.81 -11.30 -12.75
C PRO A 139 8.61 -11.25 -13.71
N GLY A 140 7.46 -10.73 -13.28
CA GLY A 140 6.30 -10.51 -14.12
C GLY A 140 6.37 -9.25 -15.00
N ILE A 141 7.36 -8.37 -14.79
CA ILE A 141 7.59 -7.17 -15.61
C ILE A 141 8.42 -7.56 -16.83
N ARG A 142 7.82 -7.51 -18.01
CA ARG A 142 8.47 -7.90 -19.27
C ARG A 142 8.85 -6.71 -20.13
N GLU A 143 8.11 -5.60 -20.01
CA GLU A 143 8.27 -4.42 -20.86
C GLU A 143 8.73 -3.21 -20.03
N LYS A 144 9.82 -3.35 -19.28
CA LYS A 144 10.29 -2.34 -18.30
C LYS A 144 10.36 -0.91 -18.85
N LYS A 145 10.86 -0.72 -20.08
CA LYS A 145 10.93 0.60 -20.74
C LYS A 145 9.54 1.16 -21.03
N THR A 146 8.69 0.38 -21.71
CA THR A 146 7.32 0.79 -22.04
C THR A 146 6.52 1.12 -20.78
N THR A 147 6.61 0.27 -19.76
CA THR A 147 5.94 0.48 -18.47
C THR A 147 6.40 1.76 -17.78
N ALA A 148 7.72 2.03 -17.79
CA ALA A 148 8.29 3.27 -17.25
C ALA A 148 7.82 4.49 -18.04
N ASP A 149 7.84 4.45 -19.37
CA ASP A 149 7.45 5.55 -20.23
C ASP A 149 5.97 5.92 -20.03
N ILE A 150 5.08 4.92 -19.93
CA ILE A 150 3.65 5.14 -19.66
C ILE A 150 3.46 5.82 -18.30
N LEU A 151 4.16 5.34 -17.26
CA LEU A 151 4.06 5.93 -15.93
C LEU A 151 4.61 7.35 -15.89
N GLN A 152 5.75 7.61 -16.52
CA GLN A 152 6.35 8.95 -16.58
C GLN A 152 5.50 9.92 -17.41
N GLN A 153 4.85 9.45 -18.47
CA GLN A 153 3.91 10.28 -19.22
C GLN A 153 2.69 10.69 -18.37
N ALA A 154 2.19 9.77 -17.54
CA ALA A 154 1.05 10.05 -16.67
C ALA A 154 1.44 10.86 -15.41
N LEU A 155 2.63 10.62 -14.87
CA LEU A 155 3.16 11.18 -13.63
C LEU A 155 4.55 11.77 -13.88
N PRO A 156 4.67 12.93 -14.57
CA PRO A 156 5.95 13.47 -15.04
C PRO A 156 6.91 13.94 -13.93
N LYS A 157 6.44 13.98 -12.69
CA LYS A 157 7.24 14.34 -11.50
C LYS A 157 7.63 13.11 -10.68
N LEU A 158 7.20 11.91 -11.07
CA LEU A 158 7.47 10.68 -10.36
C LEU A 158 8.96 10.35 -10.47
N GLU A 159 9.63 10.23 -9.33
CA GLU A 159 10.93 9.57 -9.26
C GLU A 159 10.70 8.06 -9.35
N LEU A 160 11.17 7.46 -10.44
CA LEU A 160 11.01 6.04 -10.72
C LEU A 160 12.38 5.35 -10.66
N GLU A 161 12.55 4.48 -9.67
CA GLU A 161 13.75 3.65 -9.51
C GLU A 161 13.43 2.19 -9.84
N LEU A 162 14.19 1.62 -10.77
CA LEU A 162 13.97 0.28 -11.31
C LEU A 162 15.21 -0.59 -11.09
N ASP A 163 15.06 -1.62 -10.28
CA ASP A 163 16.03 -2.68 -10.04
C ASP A 163 15.46 -4.01 -10.55
N LEU A 164 15.25 -4.06 -11.87
CA LEU A 164 14.61 -5.14 -12.60
C LEU A 164 15.61 -5.75 -13.60
N GLU A 165 15.86 -7.06 -13.48
CA GLU A 165 16.73 -7.82 -14.40
C GLU A 165 16.27 -7.72 -15.87
#